data_AF-A0A5B3FZY5-F1
#
_entry.id   AF-A0A5B3FZY5-F1
#
_cell.length_a   1.000
_cell.length_b   1.000
_cell.length_c   1.000
_cell.angle_alpha   90.00
_cell.angle_beta   90.00
_cell.angle_gamma   90.00
#
_symmetry.space_group_name_H-M   'P 1'
#
loop_
_entity.id
_entity.type
_entity.pdbx_description
1 polymer ?
#
loop_
_entity_poly.entity_id
_entity_poly.type
_entity_poly.pdbx_seq_one_letter_code
_entity_poly.pdbx_strand_id
1 'polypeptide(L)'
;METEDVRPIMQWLKGAIQVKDWSKFIPDFPTLPDNYQIAFLRTIMQWHKCKYKEITKDDLQQLVIIPQKINIGVYFVIKILLHLKDCQSFPTWNDMYSFIKEVSPYSNNYKILSLDIGAELFDKCQGKQSLNWYNDDYQNSNDDPDFSIRIENDYSSKISIQSIKDKAIWQKRLSLIKQQIPSCWYDAETRTWSIPPESYMAVIQFAKEQRAILNWDNDKQHSYRFNWFNKALYRNLPAFCEGRYWENKSKKLSCWWCYGSSCYENNIHQHNDINEYTLYDFIYILGLQEFLRCKDAKGYIVPDGNYIKFMSVLNWLNQAQEHLYCKECGQILEPYYVANYHAHTITEFKCDNPTCSQKDIKIYLNHCFNGQCQNIIDSRETKQCPNGKYICTSCGVCCSNYMHRSFILNFINPHWENQEFYCPKCGGRLSQIPESKYKCSNDGYEIKIDITNSSRQYTKALKICIKNKKSFG
;
A
#
# COMPACT_ATOMS: atom_id res chain seq x y z
N MET A 1 -7.51 -37.45 -30.30
CA MET A 1 -7.72 -37.14 -28.88
C MET A 1 -6.87 -35.91 -28.62
N GLU A 2 -7.38 -34.68 -28.56
CA GLU A 2 -8.58 -34.18 -27.87
C GLU A 2 -9.46 -33.34 -28.81
N THR A 3 -10.70 -33.78 -29.03
CA THR A 3 -11.79 -32.87 -29.38
C THR A 3 -12.43 -32.48 -28.05
N GLU A 4 -11.81 -31.58 -27.30
CA GLU A 4 -12.52 -30.91 -26.22
C GLU A 4 -13.56 -29.99 -26.86
N ASP A 5 -14.82 -30.21 -26.52
CA ASP A 5 -15.93 -29.32 -26.81
C ASP A 5 -15.70 -28.01 -26.03
N VAL A 6 -14.85 -27.13 -26.57
CA VAL A 6 -14.46 -25.88 -25.91
C VAL A 6 -15.70 -25.00 -25.79
N ARG A 7 -16.13 -24.72 -24.56
CA ARG A 7 -17.35 -23.93 -24.27
C ARG A 7 -17.38 -22.61 -25.06
N PRO A 8 -18.56 -22.12 -25.50
CA PRO A 8 -18.68 -20.89 -26.30
C PRO A 8 -17.94 -19.68 -25.71
N ILE A 9 -18.01 -19.48 -24.39
CA ILE A 9 -17.33 -18.39 -23.69
C ILE A 9 -15.79 -18.44 -23.80
N MET A 10 -15.22 -19.65 -23.86
CA MET A 10 -13.78 -19.87 -23.98
C MET A 10 -13.29 -19.64 -25.41
N GLN A 11 -14.08 -20.07 -26.40
CA GLN A 11 -13.82 -19.76 -27.80
C GLN A 11 -13.94 -18.25 -28.06
N TRP A 12 -14.91 -17.60 -27.40
CA TRP A 12 -15.10 -16.14 -27.44
C TRP A 12 -13.90 -15.38 -26.86
N LEU A 13 -13.39 -15.76 -25.67
CA LEU A 13 -12.18 -15.17 -25.10
C LEU A 13 -10.94 -15.36 -25.99
N LYS A 14 -10.92 -16.41 -26.82
CA LYS A 14 -9.87 -16.69 -27.81
C LYS A 14 -10.11 -16.01 -29.16
N GLY A 15 -11.14 -15.18 -29.30
CA GLY A 15 -11.47 -14.48 -30.55
C GLY A 15 -12.06 -15.37 -31.64
N ALA A 16 -12.42 -16.62 -31.33
CA ALA A 16 -12.93 -17.60 -32.29
C ALA A 16 -14.45 -17.49 -32.54
N ILE A 17 -15.16 -16.69 -31.76
CA ILE A 17 -16.61 -16.51 -31.87
C ILE A 17 -16.97 -15.02 -32.00
N GLN A 18 -17.63 -14.64 -33.10
CA GLN A 18 -18.31 -13.34 -33.24
C GLN A 18 -19.74 -13.43 -32.69
N VAL A 19 -19.93 -13.54 -31.37
CA VAL A 19 -21.27 -13.57 -30.79
C VAL A 19 -21.54 -12.29 -30.02
N LYS A 20 -22.64 -11.63 -30.40
CA LYS A 20 -23.22 -10.44 -29.75
C LYS A 20 -24.23 -10.79 -28.64
N ASP A 21 -24.49 -12.07 -28.41
CA ASP A 21 -25.52 -12.54 -27.48
C ASP A 21 -24.96 -12.75 -26.07
N TRP A 22 -25.00 -11.66 -25.32
CA TRP A 22 -24.63 -11.55 -23.90
C TRP A 22 -25.32 -12.60 -23.00
N SER A 23 -26.59 -12.91 -23.28
CA SER A 23 -27.43 -13.76 -22.43
C SER A 23 -26.93 -15.20 -22.33
N LYS A 24 -26.19 -15.67 -23.33
CA LYS A 24 -25.58 -17.01 -23.35
C LYS A 24 -24.37 -17.12 -22.43
N PHE A 25 -23.67 -16.01 -22.17
CA PHE A 25 -22.40 -16.04 -21.44
C PHE A 25 -22.58 -15.87 -19.94
N ILE A 26 -23.64 -15.20 -19.50
CA ILE A 26 -23.91 -14.98 -18.08
C ILE A 26 -24.13 -16.30 -17.31
N PRO A 27 -24.96 -17.26 -17.78
CA PRO A 27 -25.16 -18.53 -17.08
C PRO A 27 -23.88 -19.36 -16.96
N ASP A 28 -22.98 -19.22 -17.94
CA ASP A 28 -21.72 -19.96 -18.01
C ASP A 28 -20.59 -19.29 -17.21
N PHE A 29 -20.67 -17.99 -16.94
CA PHE A 29 -19.62 -17.22 -16.27
C PHE A 29 -19.13 -17.84 -14.94
N PRO A 30 -19.99 -18.28 -14.01
CA PRO A 30 -19.55 -18.91 -12.77
C PRO A 30 -18.84 -20.25 -12.97
N THR A 31 -18.89 -20.83 -14.17
CA THR A 31 -18.24 -22.12 -14.47
C THR A 31 -16.85 -21.94 -15.08
N LEU A 32 -16.44 -20.70 -15.35
CA LEU A 32 -15.12 -20.38 -15.88
C LEU A 32 -14.03 -20.55 -14.82
N PRO A 33 -12.80 -20.97 -15.21
CA PRO A 33 -11.64 -20.84 -14.33
C PRO A 33 -11.33 -19.37 -14.01
N ASP A 34 -10.70 -19.12 -12.86
CA ASP A 34 -10.48 -17.78 -12.29
C ASP A 34 -9.85 -16.77 -13.26
N ASN A 35 -8.79 -17.15 -13.98
CA ASN A 35 -8.12 -16.28 -14.95
C ASN A 35 -9.05 -15.88 -16.12
N TYR A 36 -9.97 -16.77 -16.51
CA TYR A 36 -10.96 -16.48 -17.55
C TYR A 36 -12.10 -15.62 -17.02
N GLN A 37 -12.46 -15.73 -15.73
CA GLN A 37 -13.42 -14.80 -15.11
C GLN A 37 -12.87 -13.36 -15.11
N ILE A 38 -11.58 -13.20 -14.81
CA ILE A 38 -10.88 -11.90 -14.87
C ILE A 38 -10.85 -11.36 -16.30
N ALA A 39 -10.43 -12.17 -17.28
CA ALA A 39 -10.39 -11.78 -18.68
C ALA A 39 -11.78 -11.42 -19.22
N PHE A 40 -12.81 -12.16 -18.82
CA PHE A 40 -14.20 -11.88 -19.15
C PHE A 40 -14.61 -10.51 -18.61
N LEU A 41 -14.37 -10.23 -17.33
CA LEU A 41 -14.70 -8.94 -16.72
C LEU A 41 -14.01 -7.77 -17.44
N ARG A 42 -12.72 -7.89 -17.78
CA ARG A 42 -11.99 -6.86 -18.54
C ARG A 42 -12.57 -6.65 -19.94
N THR A 43 -12.98 -7.73 -20.59
CA THR A 43 -13.55 -7.69 -21.94
C THR A 43 -14.90 -6.99 -21.99
N ILE A 44 -15.78 -7.27 -21.03
CA ILE A 44 -17.09 -6.61 -20.99
C ILE A 44 -16.97 -5.12 -20.69
N MET A 45 -15.95 -4.71 -19.91
CA MET A 45 -15.65 -3.30 -19.66
C MET A 45 -15.11 -2.63 -20.92
N GLN A 46 -14.24 -3.29 -21.69
CA GLN A 46 -13.82 -2.79 -22.99
C GLN A 46 -15.00 -2.63 -23.96
N TRP A 47 -15.96 -3.54 -23.95
CA TRP A 47 -17.17 -3.43 -24.77
C TRP A 47 -18.05 -2.25 -24.39
N HIS A 48 -18.19 -1.98 -23.09
CA HIS A 48 -18.82 -0.76 -22.60
C HIS A 48 -18.09 0.48 -23.14
N LYS A 49 -16.77 0.52 -22.95
CA LYS A 49 -15.90 1.63 -23.40
C LYS A 49 -16.01 1.88 -24.91
N CYS A 50 -16.07 0.82 -25.72
CA CYS A 50 -16.23 0.88 -27.18
C CYS A 50 -17.67 1.03 -27.65
N LYS A 51 -18.66 1.14 -26.74
CA LYS A 51 -20.09 1.24 -27.05
C LYS A 51 -20.65 0.05 -27.85
N TYR A 52 -20.05 -1.13 -27.72
CA TYR A 52 -20.57 -2.36 -28.32
C TYR A 52 -21.74 -2.95 -27.52
N LYS A 53 -21.69 -2.82 -26.19
CA LYS A 53 -22.76 -3.18 -25.25
C LYS A 53 -22.64 -2.28 -24.03
N GLU A 54 -23.71 -1.58 -23.70
CA GLU A 54 -23.79 -0.88 -22.42
C GLU A 54 -23.97 -1.91 -21.29
N ILE A 55 -23.00 -1.98 -20.39
CA ILE A 55 -23.04 -2.80 -19.18
C ILE A 55 -23.89 -2.11 -18.10
N THR A 56 -25.02 -2.73 -17.78
CA THR A 56 -26.00 -2.22 -16.80
C THR A 56 -25.72 -2.74 -15.39
N LYS A 57 -26.47 -2.23 -14.41
CA LYS A 57 -26.46 -2.77 -13.04
C LYS A 57 -26.91 -4.23 -13.01
N ASP A 58 -27.99 -4.56 -13.70
CA ASP A 58 -28.55 -5.91 -13.74
C ASP A 58 -27.57 -6.90 -14.36
N ASP A 59 -26.86 -6.48 -15.41
CA ASP A 59 -25.78 -7.28 -16.02
C ASP A 59 -24.72 -7.67 -14.99
N LEU A 60 -24.27 -6.72 -14.16
CA LEU A 60 -23.30 -6.98 -13.09
C LEU A 60 -23.88 -7.86 -11.97
N GLN A 61 -25.15 -7.65 -11.58
CA GLN A 61 -25.80 -8.47 -10.57
C GLN A 61 -25.90 -9.94 -10.99
N GLN A 62 -26.18 -10.20 -12.26
CA GLN A 62 -26.31 -11.57 -12.74
C GLN A 62 -25.00 -12.35 -12.69
N LEU A 63 -23.85 -11.68 -12.82
CA LEU A 63 -22.53 -12.31 -12.73
C LEU A 63 -22.20 -12.83 -11.32
N VAL A 64 -22.85 -12.31 -10.28
CA VAL A 64 -22.57 -12.65 -8.87
C VAL A 64 -23.71 -13.40 -8.17
N ILE A 65 -24.65 -13.98 -8.94
CA ILE A 65 -25.79 -14.77 -8.40
C ILE A 65 -25.31 -16.00 -7.61
N ILE A 66 -24.15 -16.57 -7.97
CA ILE A 66 -23.58 -17.77 -7.34
C ILE A 66 -22.20 -17.45 -6.77
N PRO A 67 -22.09 -16.65 -5.69
CA PRO A 67 -20.81 -16.12 -5.17
C PRO A 67 -19.75 -17.18 -4.93
N GLN A 68 -20.15 -18.37 -4.48
CA GLN A 68 -19.26 -19.49 -4.16
C GLN A 68 -18.51 -20.09 -5.36
N LYS A 69 -18.89 -19.72 -6.59
CA LYS A 69 -18.21 -20.15 -7.83
C LYS A 69 -17.43 -19.02 -8.51
N ILE A 70 -17.47 -17.81 -7.95
CA ILE A 70 -16.80 -16.65 -8.52
C ILE A 70 -15.45 -16.46 -7.83
N ASN A 71 -14.42 -16.19 -8.61
CA ASN A 71 -13.13 -15.76 -8.09
C ASN A 71 -13.34 -14.58 -7.14
N ILE A 72 -12.73 -14.63 -5.96
CA ILE A 72 -13.04 -13.65 -4.92
C ILE A 72 -12.69 -12.21 -5.34
N GLY A 73 -11.59 -11.98 -6.05
CA GLY A 73 -11.24 -10.64 -6.54
C GLY A 73 -12.26 -10.10 -7.53
N VAL A 74 -12.72 -10.96 -8.46
CA VAL A 74 -13.78 -10.64 -9.42
C VAL A 74 -15.09 -10.32 -8.69
N TYR A 75 -15.50 -11.15 -7.73
CA TYR A 75 -16.69 -10.95 -6.93
C TYR A 75 -16.64 -9.61 -6.18
N PHE A 76 -15.53 -9.30 -5.51
CA PHE A 76 -15.34 -8.04 -4.80
C PHE A 76 -15.44 -6.84 -5.73
N VAL A 77 -14.73 -6.86 -6.85
CA VAL A 77 -14.78 -5.77 -7.83
C VAL A 77 -16.21 -5.54 -8.30
N ILE A 78 -16.95 -6.59 -8.65
CA ILE A 78 -18.34 -6.46 -9.08
C ILE A 78 -19.22 -5.88 -7.95
N LYS A 79 -19.08 -6.37 -6.71
CA LYS A 79 -19.83 -5.85 -5.56
C LYS A 79 -19.48 -4.40 -5.24
N ILE A 80 -18.22 -3.98 -5.39
CA ILE A 80 -17.79 -2.59 -5.22
C ILE A 80 -18.42 -1.72 -6.31
N LEU A 81 -18.41 -2.15 -7.57
CA LEU A 81 -19.03 -1.40 -8.67
C LEU A 81 -20.55 -1.28 -8.49
N LEU A 82 -21.22 -2.36 -8.05
CA LEU A 82 -22.64 -2.34 -7.69
C LEU A 82 -22.91 -1.37 -6.54
N HIS A 83 -22.10 -1.41 -5.48
CA HIS A 83 -22.23 -0.52 -4.34
C HIS A 83 -21.97 0.95 -4.71
N LEU A 84 -21.00 1.23 -5.58
CA LEU A 84 -20.77 2.58 -6.10
C LEU A 84 -21.97 3.10 -6.91
N LYS A 85 -22.60 2.24 -7.73
CA LYS A 85 -23.82 2.59 -8.48
C LYS A 85 -25.01 2.86 -7.55
N ASP A 86 -25.13 2.15 -6.45
CA ASP A 86 -26.29 2.21 -5.55
C ASP A 86 -26.16 3.26 -4.45
N CYS A 87 -24.99 3.32 -3.81
CA CYS A 87 -24.73 4.12 -2.62
C CYS A 87 -23.92 5.38 -2.92
N GLN A 88 -23.38 5.52 -4.13
CA GLN A 88 -22.57 6.68 -4.53
C GLN A 88 -21.35 6.92 -3.62
N SER A 89 -20.82 5.83 -3.04
CA SER A 89 -19.68 5.84 -2.13
C SER A 89 -18.93 4.52 -2.22
N PHE A 90 -17.66 4.51 -1.78
CA PHE A 90 -16.95 3.25 -1.59
C PHE A 90 -17.54 2.47 -0.41
N PRO A 91 -17.51 1.13 -0.46
CA PRO A 91 -17.97 0.27 0.64
C PRO A 91 -17.30 0.64 1.96
N THR A 92 -18.10 0.76 3.01
CA THR A 92 -17.60 0.80 4.38
C THR A 92 -17.11 -0.57 4.81
N TRP A 93 -16.53 -0.67 5.99
CA TRP A 93 -16.17 -1.98 6.52
C TRP A 93 -17.37 -2.90 6.71
N ASN A 94 -18.51 -2.40 7.17
CA ASN A 94 -19.69 -3.24 7.39
C ASN A 94 -20.19 -3.83 6.06
N ASP A 95 -20.10 -3.05 4.99
CA ASP A 95 -20.39 -3.53 3.63
C ASP A 95 -19.39 -4.60 3.22
N MET A 96 -18.10 -4.35 3.43
CA MET A 96 -17.03 -5.32 3.12
C MET A 96 -17.16 -6.62 3.91
N TYR A 97 -17.47 -6.54 5.21
CA TYR A 97 -17.75 -7.69 6.06
C TYR A 97 -18.93 -8.50 5.51
N SER A 98 -20.01 -7.82 5.11
CA SER A 98 -21.17 -8.47 4.49
C SER A 98 -20.78 -9.18 3.19
N PHE A 99 -19.97 -8.55 2.34
CA PHE A 99 -19.47 -9.17 1.12
C PHE A 99 -18.62 -10.40 1.41
N ILE A 100 -17.74 -10.34 2.41
CA ILE A 100 -16.93 -11.49 2.84
C ILE A 100 -17.83 -12.61 3.35
N LYS A 101 -18.85 -12.30 4.15
CA LYS A 101 -19.77 -13.30 4.72
C LYS A 101 -20.58 -14.04 3.65
N GLU A 102 -20.85 -13.41 2.51
CA GLU A 102 -21.50 -14.08 1.37
C GLU A 102 -20.61 -15.17 0.72
N VAL A 103 -19.28 -15.05 0.83
CA VAL A 103 -18.31 -16.01 0.24
C VAL A 103 -17.61 -16.91 1.27
N SER A 104 -17.56 -16.50 2.54
CA SER A 104 -16.84 -17.16 3.64
C SER A 104 -17.33 -18.56 4.05
N PRO A 105 -18.61 -18.94 3.94
CA PRO A 105 -19.07 -20.29 4.32
C PRO A 105 -18.45 -21.41 3.47
N TYR A 106 -17.82 -21.06 2.34
CA TYR A 106 -17.36 -22.01 1.33
C TYR A 106 -15.84 -22.04 1.19
N SER A 107 -15.13 -21.13 1.85
CA SER A 107 -13.67 -21.10 1.88
C SER A 107 -13.14 -22.02 2.97
N ASN A 108 -12.82 -23.27 2.63
CA ASN A 108 -12.15 -24.21 3.54
C ASN A 108 -10.71 -23.77 3.92
N ASN A 109 -10.24 -22.65 3.41
CA ASN A 109 -8.94 -22.07 3.71
C ASN A 109 -9.15 -20.70 4.38
N TYR A 110 -8.63 -20.53 5.59
CA TYR A 110 -8.55 -19.27 6.37
C TYR A 110 -7.86 -18.08 5.64
N LYS A 111 -7.54 -18.25 4.36
CA LYS A 111 -6.92 -17.27 3.45
C LYS A 111 -7.93 -16.69 2.46
N ILE A 112 -9.15 -16.40 2.90
CA ILE A 112 -10.19 -15.74 2.06
C ILE A 112 -9.61 -14.52 1.33
N LEU A 113 -8.66 -13.82 1.95
CA LEU A 113 -8.08 -12.58 1.43
C LEU A 113 -6.60 -12.68 1.08
N SER A 114 -6.05 -13.89 0.85
CA SER A 114 -4.84 -13.95 0.02
C SER A 114 -5.29 -13.63 -1.41
N LEU A 115 -5.34 -12.34 -1.75
CA LEU A 115 -5.79 -11.80 -3.03
C LEU A 115 -4.88 -12.25 -4.20
N ASP A 116 -4.07 -13.30 -4.05
CA ASP A 116 -3.12 -13.81 -5.04
C ASP A 116 -3.80 -14.15 -6.38
N ILE A 117 -5.08 -14.54 -6.37
CA ILE A 117 -5.90 -14.72 -7.58
C ILE A 117 -7.00 -13.65 -7.61
N GLY A 118 -6.86 -12.65 -8.49
CA GLY A 118 -7.76 -11.49 -8.58
C GLY A 118 -7.18 -10.17 -8.07
N ALA A 119 -6.04 -10.15 -7.37
CA ALA A 119 -5.33 -8.90 -7.02
C ALA A 119 -4.91 -8.11 -8.26
N GLU A 120 -4.84 -8.72 -9.43
CA GLU A 120 -4.57 -8.01 -10.69
C GLU A 120 -5.71 -7.08 -11.13
N LEU A 121 -6.89 -7.21 -10.53
CA LEU A 121 -7.99 -6.26 -10.72
C LEU A 121 -7.90 -5.05 -9.77
N PHE A 122 -6.82 -4.90 -9.01
CA PHE A 122 -6.54 -3.75 -8.17
C PHE A 122 -5.13 -3.21 -8.46
N ASP A 123 -4.90 -1.92 -8.29
CA ASP A 123 -3.58 -1.32 -8.53
C ASP A 123 -2.54 -1.83 -7.53
N LYS A 124 -1.68 -2.76 -7.97
CA LYS A 124 -0.67 -3.40 -7.11
C LYS A 124 0.46 -2.45 -6.74
N CYS A 125 1.00 -2.62 -5.55
CA CYS A 125 2.25 -1.98 -5.17
C CYS A 125 3.44 -2.70 -5.85
N GLN A 126 4.16 -2.00 -6.71
CA GLN A 126 5.34 -2.58 -7.39
C GLN A 126 6.64 -2.43 -6.60
N GLY A 127 6.65 -1.61 -5.56
CA GLY A 127 7.86 -1.27 -4.83
C GLY A 127 7.79 0.16 -4.33
N LYS A 128 8.56 0.46 -3.27
CA LYS A 128 8.72 1.83 -2.81
C LYS A 128 9.93 2.44 -3.49
N GLN A 129 9.71 3.43 -4.33
CA GLN A 129 10.81 4.25 -4.81
C GLN A 129 11.08 5.38 -3.82
N SER A 130 12.32 5.50 -3.37
CA SER A 130 12.74 6.49 -2.38
C SER A 130 13.76 7.45 -2.96
N LEU A 131 13.81 8.66 -2.39
CA LEU A 131 14.84 9.65 -2.70
C LEU A 131 15.77 9.76 -1.49
N ASN A 132 16.93 9.11 -1.59
CA ASN A 132 17.89 9.00 -0.50
C ASN A 132 19.06 9.95 -0.70
N TRP A 133 19.73 10.30 0.41
CA TRP A 133 21.01 10.98 0.33
C TRP A 133 22.02 10.11 -0.41
N TYR A 134 22.69 10.75 -1.34
CA TYR A 134 23.83 10.18 -2.01
C TYR A 134 25.06 10.47 -1.15
N ASN A 135 25.67 9.41 -0.60
CA ASN A 135 26.91 9.48 0.15
C ASN A 135 27.99 8.69 -0.59
N ASP A 136 29.15 9.30 -0.79
CA ASP A 136 30.30 8.66 -1.46
C ASP A 136 30.90 7.50 -0.64
N ASP A 137 30.68 7.47 0.67
CA ASP A 137 31.25 6.49 1.61
C ASP A 137 30.73 5.05 1.45
N TYR A 138 29.68 4.82 0.66
CA TYR A 138 29.07 3.50 0.40
C TYR A 138 29.27 3.01 -1.05
N GLN A 139 30.26 3.53 -1.76
CA GLN A 139 30.51 3.13 -3.14
C GLN A 139 31.37 1.86 -3.27
N ASN A 140 30.91 0.92 -4.09
CA ASN A 140 31.83 0.19 -4.97
C ASN A 140 32.21 1.14 -6.11
N SER A 141 33.48 1.16 -6.52
CA SER A 141 34.02 2.05 -7.57
C SER A 141 33.38 1.92 -8.97
N ASN A 142 32.40 1.03 -9.13
CA ASN A 142 31.67 0.77 -10.38
C ASN A 142 30.25 1.39 -10.40
N ASP A 143 29.82 2.09 -9.35
CA ASP A 143 28.45 2.65 -9.18
C ASP A 143 28.37 4.19 -9.34
N ASP A 144 29.37 4.77 -10.00
CA ASP A 144 29.33 6.20 -10.34
C ASP A 144 28.12 6.50 -11.25
N PRO A 145 27.38 7.57 -10.97
CA PRO A 145 26.20 7.92 -11.75
C PRO A 145 26.58 8.38 -13.15
N ASP A 146 25.86 7.88 -14.15
CA ASP A 146 25.99 8.33 -15.54
C ASP A 146 25.68 9.84 -15.71
N PHE A 147 24.79 10.37 -14.87
CA PHE A 147 24.24 11.72 -14.96
C PHE A 147 24.16 12.40 -13.60
N SER A 148 24.46 13.71 -13.58
CA SER A 148 24.23 14.62 -12.46
C SER A 148 23.38 15.78 -12.92
N ILE A 149 22.38 16.15 -12.11
CA ILE A 149 21.39 17.16 -12.45
C ILE A 149 21.36 18.20 -11.35
N ARG A 150 21.57 19.46 -11.71
CA ARG A 150 21.34 20.61 -10.84
C ARG A 150 19.98 21.21 -11.14
N ILE A 151 19.13 21.34 -10.14
CA ILE A 151 17.81 21.96 -10.20
C ILE A 151 17.91 23.35 -9.56
N GLU A 152 17.61 24.37 -10.35
CA GLU A 152 17.69 25.76 -9.96
C GLU A 152 16.41 26.24 -9.27
N ASN A 153 16.45 27.48 -8.78
CA ASN A 153 15.35 28.03 -7.99
C ASN A 153 14.06 28.27 -8.79
N ASP A 154 14.19 28.55 -10.07
CA ASP A 154 13.09 28.75 -11.02
C ASP A 154 12.64 27.44 -11.70
N TYR A 155 13.10 26.28 -11.23
CA TYR A 155 12.88 24.95 -11.82
C TYR A 155 13.63 24.68 -13.14
N SER A 156 14.41 25.65 -13.65
CA SER A 156 15.37 25.35 -14.72
C SER A 156 16.41 24.34 -14.21
N SER A 157 17.01 23.59 -15.12
CA SER A 157 17.93 22.51 -14.75
C SER A 157 19.15 22.44 -15.64
N LYS A 158 20.24 21.91 -15.09
CA LYS A 158 21.48 21.62 -15.82
C LYS A 158 21.87 20.16 -15.65
N ILE A 159 22.01 19.43 -16.75
CA ILE A 159 22.45 18.03 -16.75
C ILE A 159 23.91 17.95 -17.18
N SER A 160 24.73 17.33 -16.34
CA SER A 160 26.12 16.98 -16.61
C SER A 160 26.22 15.47 -16.82
N ILE A 161 26.94 15.07 -17.87
CA ILE A 161 27.26 13.66 -18.12
C ILE A 161 28.63 13.38 -17.51
N GLN A 162 28.77 12.24 -16.82
CA GLN A 162 30.06 11.84 -16.29
C GLN A 162 31.09 11.66 -17.42
N SER A 163 32.30 12.18 -17.20
CA SER A 163 33.40 12.09 -18.17
C SER A 163 33.73 10.64 -18.49
N ILE A 164 33.60 10.25 -19.77
CA ILE A 164 33.87 8.89 -20.25
C ILE A 164 34.67 8.94 -21.56
N LYS A 165 35.69 8.08 -21.67
CA LYS A 165 36.56 8.00 -22.86
C LYS A 165 35.90 7.30 -24.05
N ASP A 166 34.93 6.42 -23.78
CA ASP A 166 34.22 5.66 -24.81
C ASP A 166 33.19 6.56 -25.55
N LYS A 167 33.46 6.81 -26.83
CA LYS A 167 32.62 7.65 -27.70
C LYS A 167 31.24 7.05 -27.94
N ALA A 168 31.10 5.72 -28.00
CA ALA A 168 29.81 5.07 -28.24
C ALA A 168 28.89 5.20 -27.02
N ILE A 169 29.43 5.00 -25.81
CA ILE A 169 28.68 5.19 -24.57
C ILE A 169 28.28 6.66 -24.40
N TRP A 170 29.19 7.60 -24.71
CA TRP A 170 28.88 9.02 -24.72
C TRP A 170 27.71 9.37 -25.66
N GLN A 171 27.75 8.89 -26.91
CA GLN A 171 26.67 9.13 -27.87
C GLN A 171 25.33 8.52 -27.43
N LYS A 172 25.36 7.34 -26.80
CA LYS A 172 24.16 6.72 -26.22
C LYS A 172 23.59 7.56 -25.07
N ARG A 173 24.44 8.07 -24.17
CA ARG A 173 23.98 8.95 -23.08
C ARG A 173 23.40 10.27 -23.61
N LEU A 174 24.00 10.83 -24.66
CA LEU A 174 23.47 12.00 -25.36
C LEU A 174 22.11 11.75 -26.00
N SER A 175 21.91 10.61 -26.66
CA SER A 175 20.62 10.30 -27.30
C SER A 175 19.50 10.17 -26.27
N LEU A 176 19.79 9.63 -25.08
CA LEU A 176 18.82 9.53 -23.99
C LEU A 176 18.31 10.91 -23.54
N ILE A 177 19.20 11.89 -23.33
CA ILE A 177 18.80 13.25 -22.93
C ILE A 177 17.87 13.85 -23.98
N LYS A 178 18.26 13.81 -25.26
CA LYS A 178 17.46 14.41 -26.36
C LYS A 178 16.12 13.72 -26.58
N GLN A 179 16.07 12.40 -26.39
CA GLN A 179 14.85 11.62 -26.57
C GLN A 179 13.84 11.88 -25.45
N GLN A 180 14.30 11.96 -24.20
CA GLN A 180 13.43 12.09 -23.03
C GLN A 180 13.13 13.55 -22.68
N ILE A 181 14.00 14.49 -23.07
CA ILE A 181 13.87 15.92 -22.79
C ILE A 181 14.08 16.72 -24.09
N PRO A 182 13.04 16.86 -24.95
CA PRO A 182 13.18 17.46 -26.28
C PRO A 182 13.59 18.94 -26.27
N SER A 183 13.28 19.65 -25.19
CA SER A 183 13.47 21.09 -24.96
C SER A 183 14.84 21.45 -24.38
N CYS A 184 15.81 20.52 -24.37
CA CYS A 184 17.16 20.78 -23.87
C CYS A 184 18.08 21.40 -24.95
N TRP A 185 19.07 22.19 -24.52
CA TRP A 185 20.16 22.64 -25.38
C TRP A 185 21.51 22.53 -24.67
N TYR A 186 22.58 22.40 -25.44
CA TYR A 186 23.92 22.31 -24.89
C TYR A 186 24.53 23.69 -24.68
N ASP A 187 25.03 23.95 -23.47
CA ASP A 187 25.81 25.12 -23.11
C ASP A 187 27.30 24.75 -23.16
N ALA A 188 28.02 25.34 -24.11
CA ALA A 188 29.43 25.08 -24.34
C ALA A 188 30.35 25.69 -23.26
N GLU A 189 29.92 26.77 -22.60
CA GLU A 189 30.70 27.46 -21.57
C GLU A 189 30.73 26.63 -20.29
N THR A 190 29.56 26.18 -19.85
CA THR A 190 29.43 25.36 -18.64
C THR A 190 29.61 23.86 -18.89
N ARG A 191 29.64 23.45 -20.17
CA ARG A 191 29.69 22.04 -20.61
C ARG A 191 28.53 21.20 -20.06
N THR A 192 27.34 21.80 -20.00
CA THR A 192 26.12 21.16 -19.48
C THR A 192 24.97 21.27 -20.46
N TRP A 193 23.97 20.39 -20.31
CA TRP A 193 22.69 20.52 -21.01
C TRP A 193 21.77 21.38 -20.16
N SER A 194 21.38 22.54 -20.67
CA SER A 194 20.42 23.43 -20.03
C SER A 194 19.00 23.07 -20.44
N ILE A 195 18.09 23.10 -19.47
CA ILE A 195 16.68 22.72 -19.63
C ILE A 195 15.81 23.80 -18.99
N PRO A 196 14.73 24.23 -19.65
CA PRO A 196 13.90 25.30 -19.15
C PRO A 196 12.86 24.79 -18.13
N PRO A 197 12.33 25.66 -17.25
CA PRO A 197 11.42 25.28 -16.16
C PRO A 197 10.20 24.44 -16.55
N GLU A 198 9.61 24.69 -17.71
CA GLU A 198 8.45 23.99 -18.23
C GLU A 198 8.69 22.48 -18.43
N SER A 199 9.95 22.06 -18.50
CA SER A 199 10.36 20.67 -18.70
C SER A 199 10.80 19.99 -17.42
N TYR A 200 10.58 20.62 -16.27
CA TYR A 200 10.96 20.11 -14.94
C TYR A 200 10.49 18.67 -14.68
N MET A 201 9.23 18.35 -15.02
CA MET A 201 8.70 17.00 -14.81
C MET A 201 9.42 15.95 -15.67
N ALA A 202 9.81 16.30 -16.90
CA ALA A 202 10.60 15.41 -17.75
C ALA A 202 12.01 15.20 -17.19
N VAL A 203 12.62 16.24 -16.61
CA VAL A 203 13.93 16.14 -15.92
C VAL A 203 13.85 15.19 -14.73
N ILE A 204 12.79 15.29 -13.91
CA ILE A 204 12.59 14.40 -12.77
C ILE A 204 12.38 12.95 -13.23
N GLN A 205 11.59 12.72 -14.28
CA GLN A 205 11.38 11.39 -14.84
C GLN A 205 12.68 10.81 -15.42
N PHE A 206 13.46 11.60 -16.14
CA PHE A 206 14.79 11.23 -16.62
C PHE A 206 15.70 10.84 -15.44
N ALA A 207 15.73 11.66 -14.38
CA ALA A 207 16.53 11.37 -13.19
C ALA A 207 16.16 10.04 -12.53
N LYS A 208 14.87 9.73 -12.50
CA LYS A 208 14.31 8.50 -11.95
C LYS A 208 14.72 7.28 -12.77
N GLU A 209 14.54 7.33 -14.08
CA GLU A 209 14.85 6.22 -15.00
C GLU A 209 16.36 5.95 -15.08
N GLN A 210 17.15 7.02 -15.18
CA GLN A 210 18.61 6.94 -15.33
C GLN A 210 19.35 6.87 -13.99
N ARG A 211 18.63 6.83 -12.86
CA ARG A 211 19.18 6.86 -11.49
C ARG A 211 20.21 7.99 -11.30
N ALA A 212 19.92 9.15 -11.88
CA ALA A 212 20.79 10.32 -11.85
C ALA A 212 20.93 10.88 -10.43
N ILE A 213 22.04 11.58 -10.17
CA ILE A 213 22.15 12.41 -8.97
C ILE A 213 21.39 13.72 -9.18
N LEU A 214 20.65 14.11 -8.15
CA LEU A 214 19.94 15.39 -8.06
C LEU A 214 20.60 16.29 -7.02
N ASN A 215 20.84 17.53 -7.39
CA ASN A 215 21.33 18.61 -6.53
C ASN A 215 20.38 19.79 -6.61
N TRP A 216 19.94 20.33 -5.48
CA TRP A 216 19.11 21.54 -5.44
C TRP A 216 19.96 22.74 -5.03
N ASP A 217 19.77 23.89 -5.69
CA ASP A 217 20.58 25.09 -5.45
C ASP A 217 20.58 25.56 -3.98
N ASN A 218 19.45 25.38 -3.27
CA ASN A 218 19.30 25.75 -1.86
C ASN A 218 19.78 24.67 -0.88
N ASP A 219 20.08 23.45 -1.33
CA ASP A 219 20.56 22.33 -0.49
C ASP A 219 21.96 21.92 -0.93
N LYS A 220 22.93 22.84 -0.73
CA LYS A 220 24.35 22.61 -1.08
C LYS A 220 25.02 21.51 -0.25
N GLN A 221 24.35 20.98 0.76
CA GLN A 221 24.90 19.99 1.67
C GLN A 221 24.60 18.55 1.25
N HIS A 222 23.60 18.32 0.39
CA HIS A 222 23.17 16.97 0.08
C HIS A 222 22.86 16.77 -1.40
N SER A 223 23.52 15.76 -1.96
CA SER A 223 23.16 15.13 -3.22
C SER A 223 22.09 14.06 -2.96
N TYR A 224 21.20 13.83 -3.92
CA TYR A 224 20.16 12.82 -3.81
C TYR A 224 20.13 11.87 -5.01
N ARG A 225 19.66 10.64 -4.83
CA ARG A 225 19.44 9.69 -5.92
C ARG A 225 18.14 8.92 -5.68
N PHE A 226 17.40 8.65 -6.76
CA PHE A 226 16.29 7.72 -6.70
C PHE A 226 16.81 6.31 -6.54
N ASN A 227 16.36 5.65 -5.47
CA ASN A 227 16.68 4.26 -5.21
C ASN A 227 15.39 3.47 -5.09
N TRP A 228 15.31 2.40 -5.87
CA TRP A 228 14.35 1.34 -5.63
C TRP A 228 14.73 0.69 -4.31
N PHE A 229 13.83 0.76 -3.33
CA PHE A 229 14.04 -0.03 -2.13
C PHE A 229 14.01 -1.51 -2.52
N ASN A 230 15.02 -2.26 -2.07
CA ASN A 230 14.96 -3.70 -2.16
C ASN A 230 13.78 -4.18 -1.30
N LYS A 231 12.81 -4.88 -1.92
CA LYS A 231 11.65 -5.47 -1.22
C LYS A 231 12.07 -6.33 -0.03
N ALA A 232 13.29 -6.87 -0.02
CA ALA A 232 13.85 -7.65 1.09
C ALA A 232 14.26 -6.81 2.31
N LEU A 233 14.65 -5.54 2.14
CA LEU A 233 15.15 -4.67 3.23
C LEU A 233 14.01 -4.04 4.06
N TYR A 234 12.84 -3.88 3.46
CA TYR A 234 11.63 -3.42 4.14
C TYR A 234 10.67 -4.60 4.16
N ARG A 235 10.64 -5.31 5.29
CA ARG A 235 9.63 -6.34 5.52
C ARG A 235 8.26 -5.66 5.39
N ASN A 236 7.51 -6.06 4.37
CA ASN A 236 6.09 -5.75 4.12
C ASN A 236 5.83 -4.38 3.48
N LEU A 237 5.86 -4.36 2.15
CA LEU A 237 5.14 -3.36 1.36
C LEU A 237 3.64 -3.66 1.39
N PRO A 238 2.77 -2.65 1.25
CA PRO A 238 1.35 -2.90 1.03
C PRO A 238 1.16 -3.74 -0.25
N ALA A 239 0.11 -4.56 -0.31
CA ALA A 239 -0.21 -5.33 -1.52
C ALA A 239 -0.70 -4.42 -2.64
N PHE A 240 -1.51 -3.42 -2.29
CA PHE A 240 -2.09 -2.44 -3.19
C PHE A 240 -1.48 -1.06 -2.99
N CYS A 241 -1.43 -0.28 -4.06
CA CYS A 241 -0.94 1.08 -4.00
C CYS A 241 -1.92 1.95 -3.19
N GLU A 242 -1.39 2.60 -2.17
CA GLU A 242 -2.15 3.48 -1.26
C GLU A 242 -1.46 4.83 -1.07
N GLY A 243 -0.64 5.21 -2.05
CA GLY A 243 0.15 6.43 -1.99
C GLY A 243 -0.75 7.66 -1.96
N ARG A 244 -0.72 8.43 -0.88
CA ARG A 244 -1.41 9.72 -0.82
C ARG A 244 -0.50 10.82 -1.34
N TYR A 245 -0.92 11.57 -2.35
CA TYR A 245 -0.15 12.70 -2.86
C TYR A 245 0.28 13.65 -1.72
N TRP A 246 1.56 13.97 -1.71
CA TRP A 246 2.20 14.85 -0.76
C TRP A 246 3.28 15.67 -1.44
N GLU A 247 3.15 16.98 -1.38
CA GLU A 247 4.15 17.87 -1.96
C GLU A 247 5.26 18.16 -0.95
N ASN A 248 6.49 17.76 -1.27
CA ASN A 248 7.64 18.14 -0.46
C ASN A 248 8.09 19.55 -0.81
N LYS A 249 7.60 20.55 -0.07
CA LYS A 249 7.97 21.96 -0.28
C LYS A 249 9.48 22.22 -0.21
N SER A 250 10.25 21.44 0.56
CA SER A 250 11.69 21.67 0.67
C SER A 250 12.48 21.17 -0.54
N LYS A 251 11.98 20.14 -1.23
CA LYS A 251 12.64 19.53 -2.39
C LYS A 251 11.98 19.89 -3.72
N LYS A 252 10.95 20.74 -3.71
CA LYS A 252 10.14 21.11 -4.89
C LYS A 252 9.62 19.90 -5.69
N LEU A 253 9.55 18.74 -5.03
CA LEU A 253 9.27 17.46 -5.65
C LEU A 253 8.08 16.84 -4.95
N SER A 254 7.04 16.58 -5.73
CA SER A 254 5.89 15.82 -5.28
C SER A 254 6.27 14.37 -5.05
N CYS A 255 5.70 13.78 -4.02
CA CYS A 255 5.76 12.35 -3.79
C CYS A 255 4.41 11.84 -3.29
N TRP A 256 4.34 10.57 -2.97
CA TRP A 256 3.20 9.94 -2.36
C TRP A 256 3.61 9.42 -0.98
N TRP A 257 2.91 9.88 0.05
CA TRP A 257 3.04 9.33 1.39
C TRP A 257 2.40 7.94 1.44
N CYS A 258 3.22 6.91 1.61
CA CYS A 258 2.81 5.51 1.61
C CYS A 258 3.54 4.77 2.73
N TYR A 259 2.80 4.08 3.60
CA TYR A 259 3.36 3.29 4.71
C TYR A 259 4.38 4.06 5.58
N GLY A 260 4.02 5.29 5.99
CA GLY A 260 4.82 6.12 6.89
C GLY A 260 6.07 6.77 6.27
N SER A 261 6.16 6.84 4.94
CA SER A 261 7.32 7.41 4.24
C SER A 261 6.97 7.92 2.84
N SER A 262 7.78 8.83 2.31
CA SER A 262 7.74 9.26 0.89
C SER A 262 7.97 8.11 -0.08
N CYS A 263 7.15 8.00 -1.11
CA CYS A 263 7.27 7.12 -2.27
C CYS A 263 7.23 7.98 -3.54
N TYR A 264 8.09 7.73 -4.52
CA TYR A 264 8.14 8.49 -5.78
C TYR A 264 7.63 7.67 -6.98
N GLU A 265 6.99 6.55 -6.70
CA GLU A 265 6.27 5.72 -7.66
C GLU A 265 4.83 5.53 -7.17
N ASN A 266 3.87 5.93 -8.00
CA ASN A 266 2.45 5.67 -7.77
C ASN A 266 1.96 4.76 -8.89
N ASN A 267 1.30 3.66 -8.52
CA ASN A 267 0.81 2.68 -9.49
C ASN A 267 -0.69 2.88 -9.80
N ILE A 268 -1.37 3.85 -9.19
CA ILE A 268 -2.77 4.18 -9.50
C ILE A 268 -2.81 5.08 -10.74
N HIS A 269 -3.30 4.55 -11.85
CA HIS A 269 -3.47 5.28 -13.11
C HIS A 269 -4.44 4.54 -14.05
N GLN A 270 -4.90 5.21 -15.10
CA GLN A 270 -5.69 4.56 -16.15
C GLN A 270 -4.76 3.78 -17.09
N HIS A 271 -5.14 2.55 -17.40
CA HIS A 271 -4.41 1.66 -18.29
C HIS A 271 -5.00 1.72 -19.70
N ASN A 272 -4.14 1.54 -20.70
CA ASN A 272 -4.55 1.45 -22.10
C ASN A 272 -4.77 0.00 -22.54
N ASP A 273 -3.93 -0.92 -22.06
CA ASP A 273 -4.08 -2.34 -22.33
C ASP A 273 -5.26 -2.91 -21.52
N ILE A 274 -6.18 -3.56 -22.23
CA ILE A 274 -7.32 -4.26 -21.64
C ILE A 274 -6.90 -5.28 -20.59
N ASN A 275 -5.76 -5.94 -20.76
CA ASN A 275 -5.23 -6.95 -19.85
C ASN A 275 -4.69 -6.34 -18.55
N GLU A 276 -4.52 -5.03 -18.51
CA GLU A 276 -4.05 -4.30 -17.33
C GLU A 276 -5.20 -3.63 -16.56
N TYR A 277 -6.43 -3.68 -17.08
CA TYR A 277 -7.55 -3.00 -16.43
C TYR A 277 -7.76 -3.47 -14.99
N THR A 278 -7.87 -2.49 -14.10
CA THR A 278 -8.16 -2.64 -12.67
C THR A 278 -9.53 -2.04 -12.32
N LEU A 279 -9.93 -2.12 -11.06
CA LEU A 279 -11.08 -1.41 -10.50
C LEU A 279 -11.03 0.09 -10.82
N TYR A 280 -9.84 0.70 -10.81
CA TYR A 280 -9.67 2.11 -11.16
C TYR A 280 -10.15 2.36 -12.59
N ASP A 281 -9.73 1.55 -13.55
CA ASP A 281 -10.18 1.63 -14.94
C ASP A 281 -11.68 1.41 -15.08
N PHE A 282 -12.21 0.40 -14.39
CA PHE A 282 -13.64 0.10 -14.45
C PHE A 282 -14.51 1.25 -13.95
N ILE A 283 -14.06 1.96 -12.91
CA ILE A 283 -14.73 3.16 -12.40
C ILE A 283 -14.78 4.25 -13.47
N TYR A 284 -13.68 4.51 -14.18
CA TYR A 284 -13.68 5.49 -15.28
C TYR A 284 -14.52 5.04 -16.47
N ILE A 285 -14.41 3.76 -16.86
CA ILE A 285 -15.14 3.19 -18.00
C ILE A 285 -16.66 3.30 -17.78
N LEU A 286 -17.12 3.06 -16.55
CA LEU A 286 -18.53 3.12 -16.19
C LEU A 286 -19.03 4.52 -15.82
N GLY A 287 -18.18 5.56 -15.92
CA GLY A 287 -18.56 6.94 -15.62
C GLY A 287 -18.74 7.25 -14.12
N LEU A 288 -18.05 6.51 -13.24
CA LEU A 288 -18.19 6.59 -11.77
C LEU A 288 -17.06 7.38 -11.09
N GLN A 289 -16.23 8.10 -11.86
CA GLN A 289 -14.99 8.75 -11.38
C GLN A 289 -15.22 9.88 -10.35
N GLU A 290 -16.44 10.41 -10.23
CA GLU A 290 -16.78 11.41 -9.22
C GLU A 290 -16.65 10.89 -7.79
N PHE A 291 -16.85 9.58 -7.58
CA PHE A 291 -16.78 8.93 -6.27
C PHE A 291 -15.34 8.62 -5.81
N LEU A 292 -14.35 8.74 -6.71
CA LEU A 292 -12.92 8.58 -6.37
C LEU A 292 -12.43 9.66 -5.41
N ARG A 293 -13.05 10.84 -5.46
CA ARG A 293 -12.57 12.06 -4.79
C ARG A 293 -12.99 12.12 -3.34
N CYS A 294 -12.14 12.65 -2.47
CA CYS A 294 -12.54 12.98 -1.10
C CYS A 294 -12.13 14.40 -0.72
N LYS A 295 -12.73 14.96 0.34
CA LYS A 295 -12.22 16.17 0.97
C LYS A 295 -11.22 15.82 2.08
N ASP A 296 -10.13 16.57 2.17
CA ASP A 296 -9.23 16.49 3.32
C ASP A 296 -9.78 17.30 4.52
N ALA A 297 -9.05 17.32 5.64
CA ALA A 297 -9.45 18.02 6.86
C ALA A 297 -9.60 19.55 6.67
N LYS A 298 -9.02 20.12 5.61
CA LYS A 298 -9.10 21.54 5.27
C LYS A 298 -10.11 21.81 4.14
N GLY A 299 -10.84 20.79 3.70
CA GLY A 299 -11.85 20.89 2.65
C GLY A 299 -11.30 20.79 1.22
N TYR A 300 -10.00 20.58 1.01
CA TYR A 300 -9.42 20.44 -0.32
C TYR A 300 -9.81 19.11 -0.95
N ILE A 301 -10.11 19.14 -2.26
CA ILE A 301 -10.44 17.95 -3.03
C ILE A 301 -9.15 17.17 -3.30
N VAL A 302 -9.16 15.90 -2.92
CA VAL A 302 -8.13 14.91 -3.21
C VAL A 302 -8.67 14.00 -4.33
N PRO A 303 -8.11 14.04 -5.56
CA PRO A 303 -8.66 13.37 -6.75
C PRO A 303 -8.98 11.88 -6.56
N ASP A 304 -8.07 11.11 -5.97
CA ASP A 304 -8.24 9.66 -5.74
C ASP A 304 -8.42 9.31 -4.26
N GLY A 305 -8.84 10.28 -3.44
CA GLY A 305 -8.78 10.19 -1.99
C GLY A 305 -9.64 9.07 -1.39
N ASN A 306 -10.83 8.79 -1.92
CA ASN A 306 -11.66 7.67 -1.46
C ASN A 306 -11.10 6.33 -1.93
N TYR A 307 -10.60 6.25 -3.16
CA TYR A 307 -9.98 5.04 -3.70
C TYR A 307 -8.74 4.65 -2.89
N ILE A 308 -7.86 5.61 -2.59
CA ILE A 308 -6.67 5.39 -1.75
C ILE A 308 -7.07 4.90 -0.34
N LYS A 309 -8.08 5.52 0.28
CA LYS A 309 -8.58 5.06 1.60
C LYS A 309 -9.09 3.62 1.52
N PHE A 310 -9.81 3.28 0.46
CA PHE A 310 -10.32 1.93 0.25
C PHE A 310 -9.18 0.92 0.04
N MET A 311 -8.16 1.24 -0.76
CA MET A 311 -6.96 0.42 -0.90
C MET A 311 -6.25 0.19 0.44
N SER A 312 -6.17 1.20 1.31
CA SER A 312 -5.62 1.04 2.66
C SER A 312 -6.43 0.08 3.54
N VAL A 313 -7.76 0.07 3.40
CA VAL A 313 -8.62 -0.90 4.10
C VAL A 313 -8.35 -2.32 3.60
N LEU A 314 -8.21 -2.52 2.28
CA LEU A 314 -7.84 -3.82 1.70
C LEU A 314 -6.45 -4.29 2.15
N ASN A 315 -5.47 -3.38 2.21
CA ASN A 315 -4.14 -3.69 2.72
C ASN A 315 -4.19 -4.14 4.19
N TRP A 316 -4.97 -3.45 5.02
CA TRP A 316 -5.18 -3.83 6.43
C TRP A 316 -5.80 -5.21 6.56
N LEU A 317 -6.86 -5.49 5.79
CA LEU A 317 -7.53 -6.79 5.71
C LEU A 317 -6.55 -7.93 5.40
N ASN A 318 -5.71 -7.75 4.38
CA ASN A 318 -4.71 -8.74 3.99
C ASN A 318 -3.71 -9.02 5.11
N GLN A 319 -3.32 -7.99 5.85
CA GLN A 319 -2.37 -8.13 6.97
C GLN A 319 -3.02 -8.76 8.21
N ALA A 320 -4.28 -8.46 8.48
CA ALA A 320 -5.01 -8.94 9.65
C ALA A 320 -5.69 -10.30 9.46
N GLN A 321 -5.69 -10.86 8.25
CA GLN A 321 -6.50 -12.03 7.88
C GLN A 321 -6.47 -13.19 8.88
N GLU A 322 -5.29 -13.59 9.37
CA GLU A 322 -5.15 -14.74 10.28
C GLU A 322 -5.80 -14.49 11.64
N HIS A 323 -5.94 -13.22 12.03
CA HIS A 323 -6.57 -12.79 13.28
C HIS A 323 -8.07 -12.50 13.13
N LEU A 324 -8.57 -12.36 11.90
CA LEU A 324 -9.96 -11.97 11.64
C LEU A 324 -10.99 -13.10 11.79
N TYR A 325 -10.60 -14.28 12.26
CA TYR A 325 -11.52 -15.40 12.49
C TYR A 325 -11.70 -15.70 13.98
N CYS A 326 -12.91 -16.10 14.36
CA CYS A 326 -13.20 -16.64 15.67
C CYS A 326 -12.44 -17.95 15.87
N LYS A 327 -11.67 -18.06 16.96
CA LYS A 327 -10.87 -19.25 17.26
C LYS A 327 -11.72 -20.47 17.64
N GLU A 328 -12.97 -20.28 18.03
CA GLU A 328 -13.88 -21.36 18.40
C GLU A 328 -14.67 -21.88 17.19
N CYS A 329 -15.43 -21.01 16.51
CA CYS A 329 -16.32 -21.44 15.43
C CYS A 329 -15.75 -21.24 14.01
N GLY A 330 -14.57 -20.62 13.88
CA GLY A 330 -13.93 -20.37 12.58
C GLY A 330 -14.59 -19.28 11.72
N GLN A 331 -15.71 -18.69 12.15
CA GLN A 331 -16.38 -17.63 11.40
C GLN A 331 -15.60 -16.30 11.46
N ILE A 332 -15.66 -15.53 10.38
CA ILE A 332 -15.07 -14.20 10.32
C ILE A 332 -15.71 -13.26 11.37
N LEU A 333 -14.89 -12.46 12.02
CA LEU A 333 -15.32 -11.53 13.07
C LEU A 333 -15.99 -10.28 12.48
N GLU A 334 -17.11 -9.90 13.06
CA GLU A 334 -17.82 -8.66 12.80
C GLU A 334 -17.16 -7.50 13.56
N PRO A 335 -17.13 -6.27 13.04
CA PRO A 335 -16.78 -5.09 13.84
C PRO A 335 -17.65 -4.95 15.08
N TYR A 336 -17.03 -4.68 16.22
CA TYR A 336 -17.75 -4.33 17.45
C TYR A 336 -18.19 -2.86 17.46
N TYR A 337 -17.31 -1.96 17.02
CA TYR A 337 -17.56 -0.51 16.97
C TYR A 337 -16.84 0.12 15.78
N VAL A 338 -17.57 0.93 15.01
CA VAL A 338 -17.01 1.73 13.91
C VAL A 338 -16.98 3.17 14.36
N ALA A 339 -15.83 3.66 14.83
CA ALA A 339 -15.67 5.09 15.06
C ALA A 339 -15.65 5.81 13.71
N ASN A 340 -16.48 6.84 13.57
CA ASN A 340 -16.57 7.67 12.37
C ASN A 340 -15.18 8.25 12.00
N TYR A 341 -14.79 8.04 10.74
CA TYR A 341 -13.61 8.61 10.07
C TYR A 341 -12.26 8.21 10.67
N HIS A 342 -11.60 7.20 10.10
CA HIS A 342 -10.16 7.18 9.74
C HIS A 342 -9.88 5.86 8.98
N ALA A 343 -8.80 5.79 8.19
CA ALA A 343 -8.46 4.62 7.37
C ALA A 343 -7.86 3.43 8.16
N HIS A 344 -7.77 3.52 9.50
CA HIS A 344 -7.11 2.55 10.39
C HIS A 344 -7.93 2.22 11.66
N THR A 345 -9.26 2.35 11.62
CA THR A 345 -10.04 2.66 12.85
C THR A 345 -10.81 1.50 13.46
N ILE A 346 -11.00 0.40 12.73
CA ILE A 346 -11.70 -0.75 13.30
C ILE A 346 -10.66 -1.65 13.93
N THR A 347 -10.48 -1.43 15.22
CA THR A 347 -9.58 -2.21 16.05
C THR A 347 -10.33 -3.14 16.98
N GLU A 348 -11.66 -3.14 16.91
CA GLU A 348 -12.54 -3.85 17.83
C GLU A 348 -13.51 -4.71 17.03
N PHE A 349 -13.54 -5.99 17.36
CA PHE A 349 -14.24 -7.05 16.65
C PHE A 349 -15.00 -7.94 17.65
N LYS A 350 -15.94 -8.74 17.14
CA LYS A 350 -16.66 -9.76 17.91
C LYS A 350 -17.11 -10.90 17.00
N CYS A 351 -17.41 -12.04 17.61
CA CYS A 351 -18.11 -13.11 16.91
C CYS A 351 -19.62 -12.84 16.94
N ASP A 352 -20.27 -12.91 15.78
CA ASP A 352 -21.71 -12.74 15.62
C ASP A 352 -22.47 -14.08 15.52
N ASN A 353 -21.74 -15.21 15.53
CA ASN A 353 -22.32 -16.55 15.46
C ASN A 353 -23.24 -16.81 16.68
N PRO A 354 -24.56 -17.03 16.48
CA PRO A 354 -25.50 -17.23 17.56
C PRO A 354 -25.21 -18.44 18.47
N THR A 355 -24.51 -19.45 17.95
CA THR A 355 -24.23 -20.71 18.68
C THR A 355 -22.84 -20.77 19.29
N CYS A 356 -22.01 -19.74 19.09
CA CYS A 356 -20.63 -19.72 19.57
C CYS A 356 -20.55 -19.21 21.01
N SER A 357 -19.74 -19.83 21.86
CA SER A 357 -19.53 -19.36 23.23
C SER A 357 -18.78 -18.02 23.29
N GLN A 358 -18.00 -17.69 22.25
CA GLN A 358 -17.35 -16.38 22.09
C GLN A 358 -18.24 -15.29 21.48
N LYS A 359 -19.55 -15.52 21.33
CA LYS A 359 -20.47 -14.53 20.77
C LYS A 359 -20.45 -13.22 21.56
N ASP A 360 -20.42 -12.09 20.85
CA ASP A 360 -20.42 -10.73 21.40
C ASP A 360 -19.26 -10.39 22.35
N ILE A 361 -18.29 -11.31 22.52
CA ILE A 361 -17.06 -11.02 23.27
C ILE A 361 -16.17 -10.12 22.42
N LYS A 362 -15.84 -8.96 22.98
CA LYS A 362 -15.00 -7.95 22.34
C LYS A 362 -13.56 -8.43 22.20
N ILE A 363 -13.04 -8.35 20.98
CA ILE A 363 -11.68 -8.70 20.58
C ILE A 363 -11.01 -7.44 20.04
N TYR A 364 -9.82 -7.13 20.54
CA TYR A 364 -9.02 -6.00 20.04
C TYR A 364 -7.92 -6.50 19.11
N LEU A 365 -7.91 -6.00 17.88
CA LEU A 365 -6.92 -6.25 16.84
C LEU A 365 -6.31 -4.91 16.39
N ASN A 366 -5.00 -4.75 16.46
CA ASN A 366 -4.34 -3.55 15.94
C ASN A 366 -2.89 -3.83 15.53
N HIS A 367 -2.30 -3.00 14.68
CA HIS A 367 -0.87 -3.07 14.40
C HIS A 367 -0.05 -2.79 15.66
N CYS A 368 1.15 -3.35 15.71
CA CYS A 368 2.10 -3.00 16.72
C CYS A 368 2.42 -1.50 16.70
N PHE A 369 2.51 -0.89 17.88
CA PHE A 369 2.97 0.48 18.05
C PHE A 369 4.47 0.67 17.77
N ASN A 370 5.22 -0.40 17.50
CA ASN A 370 6.55 -0.26 16.92
C ASN A 370 6.40 -0.28 15.40
N GLY A 371 6.66 0.84 14.72
CA GLY A 371 6.52 0.94 13.26
C GLY A 371 7.43 0.00 12.45
N GLN A 372 8.35 -0.72 13.09
CA GLN A 372 9.18 -1.76 12.48
C GLN A 372 8.66 -3.18 12.75
N CYS A 373 7.81 -3.34 13.75
CA CYS A 373 7.18 -4.61 14.08
C CYS A 373 5.88 -4.73 13.30
N GLN A 374 5.80 -5.75 12.44
CA GLN A 374 4.64 -5.99 11.59
C GLN A 374 3.60 -6.92 12.24
N ASN A 375 3.82 -7.28 13.50
CA ASN A 375 2.93 -8.18 14.22
C ASN A 375 1.60 -7.46 14.54
N ILE A 376 0.51 -8.19 14.40
CA ILE A 376 -0.80 -7.74 14.88
C ILE A 376 -0.91 -8.06 16.36
N ILE A 377 -1.28 -7.06 17.14
CA ILE A 377 -1.66 -7.20 18.53
C ILE A 377 -3.08 -7.77 18.55
N ASP A 378 -3.22 -8.99 19.06
CA ASP A 378 -4.48 -9.69 19.23
C ASP A 378 -4.76 -9.89 20.73
N SER A 379 -5.84 -9.30 21.24
CA SER A 379 -6.20 -9.36 22.66
C SER A 379 -6.43 -10.77 23.18
N ARG A 380 -6.68 -11.75 22.31
CA ARG A 380 -6.87 -13.15 22.69
C ARG A 380 -5.56 -13.85 23.03
N GLU A 381 -4.43 -13.27 22.62
CA GLU A 381 -3.10 -13.88 22.72
C GLU A 381 -2.15 -13.14 23.67
N THR A 382 -2.60 -11.99 24.19
CA THR A 382 -1.73 -11.11 24.95
C THR A 382 -2.44 -10.47 26.13
N LYS A 383 -1.65 -10.06 27.11
CA LYS A 383 -2.10 -9.30 28.27
C LYS A 383 -1.92 -7.80 28.06
N GLN A 384 -2.53 -7.04 28.95
CA GLN A 384 -2.37 -5.59 29.01
C GLN A 384 -1.21 -5.21 29.94
N CYS A 385 -0.53 -4.13 29.61
CA CYS A 385 0.42 -3.48 30.50
C CYS A 385 -0.32 -2.63 31.57
N PRO A 386 0.39 -2.07 32.57
CA PRO A 386 -0.21 -1.20 33.58
C PRO A 386 -1.01 0.00 33.03
N ASN A 387 -0.72 0.45 31.81
CA ASN A 387 -1.45 1.53 31.14
C ASN A 387 -2.73 1.04 30.40
N GLY A 388 -3.15 -0.20 30.61
CA GLY A 388 -4.34 -0.79 29.98
C GLY A 388 -4.21 -1.04 28.47
N LYS A 389 -2.98 -1.08 27.94
CA LYS A 389 -2.72 -1.33 26.52
C LYS A 389 -2.19 -2.75 26.30
N TYR A 390 -2.71 -3.41 25.27
CA TYR A 390 -2.28 -4.76 24.89
C TYR A 390 -0.80 -4.76 24.43
N ILE A 391 -0.08 -5.81 24.84
CA ILE A 391 1.36 -5.94 24.60
C ILE A 391 1.59 -6.69 23.29
N CYS A 392 2.49 -6.21 22.44
CA CYS A 392 2.86 -6.93 21.24
C CYS A 392 3.58 -8.25 21.58
N THR A 393 3.07 -9.37 21.06
CA THR A 393 3.62 -10.71 21.28
C THR A 393 4.99 -10.92 20.63
N SER A 394 5.32 -10.12 19.62
CA SER A 394 6.58 -10.22 18.85
C SER A 394 7.69 -9.31 19.37
N CYS A 395 7.38 -8.09 19.82
CA CYS A 395 8.40 -7.09 20.20
C CYS A 395 8.23 -6.50 21.62
N GLY A 396 7.20 -6.90 22.38
CA GLY A 396 6.98 -6.47 23.77
C GLY A 396 6.52 -5.02 23.93
N VAL A 397 6.34 -4.28 22.83
CA VAL A 397 5.90 -2.88 22.83
C VAL A 397 4.39 -2.79 23.07
N CYS A 398 3.98 -1.87 23.94
CA CYS A 398 2.57 -1.68 24.32
C CYS A 398 2.08 -0.23 24.29
N CYS A 399 2.93 0.77 24.57
CA CYS A 399 2.55 2.19 24.49
C CYS A 399 3.75 3.09 24.15
N SER A 400 3.52 4.09 23.29
CA SER A 400 4.52 5.07 22.83
C SER A 400 3.88 6.44 22.62
N ASN A 401 4.53 7.51 23.08
CA ASN A 401 4.09 8.89 22.83
C ASN A 401 4.29 9.31 21.37
N TYR A 402 5.27 8.75 20.65
CA TYR A 402 5.52 9.10 19.26
C TYR A 402 4.38 8.66 18.31
N MET A 403 3.79 7.48 18.56
CA MET A 403 2.75 6.90 17.70
C MET A 403 1.35 7.48 17.91
N HIS A 404 1.13 8.22 19.01
CA HIS A 404 -0.17 8.78 19.36
C HIS A 404 -0.32 10.28 19.08
N ARG A 405 0.60 10.88 18.30
CA ARG A 405 0.56 12.33 17.97
C ARG A 405 -0.73 12.83 17.29
N SER A 406 -1.63 11.94 16.86
CA SER A 406 -2.91 12.29 16.23
C SER A 406 -4.12 12.32 17.16
N PHE A 407 -4.03 11.87 18.42
CA PHE A 407 -5.18 11.88 19.35
C PHE A 407 -4.74 12.26 20.75
N ILE A 408 -5.27 13.38 21.25
CA ILE A 408 -5.62 13.90 22.60
C ILE A 408 -5.08 13.20 23.89
N LEU A 409 -4.55 11.98 23.85
CA LEU A 409 -3.98 11.25 24.97
C LEU A 409 -2.45 11.36 24.97
N ASN A 410 -1.92 12.39 25.64
CA ASN A 410 -0.54 12.33 26.13
C ASN A 410 -0.50 11.23 27.21
N PHE A 411 0.26 10.14 27.00
CA PHE A 411 0.43 9.17 28.07
C PHE A 411 1.27 9.80 29.17
N ILE A 412 0.71 9.81 30.37
CA ILE A 412 1.48 9.95 31.59
C ILE A 412 2.31 8.66 31.68
N ASN A 413 3.61 8.75 31.37
CA ASN A 413 4.59 7.65 31.41
C ASN A 413 4.44 6.56 30.31
N PRO A 414 4.80 6.84 29.04
CA PRO A 414 4.83 5.81 27.99
C PRO A 414 5.98 4.82 28.21
N HIS A 415 5.75 3.52 28.00
CA HIS A 415 6.74 2.50 28.29
C HIS A 415 7.89 2.48 27.27
N TRP A 416 7.62 2.66 25.96
CA TRP A 416 8.66 2.62 24.93
C TRP A 416 9.76 3.68 25.11
N GLU A 417 9.38 4.95 25.26
CA GLU A 417 10.33 6.05 25.45
C GLU A 417 11.11 5.94 26.78
N ASN A 418 10.55 5.22 27.76
CA ASN A 418 11.20 4.90 29.02
C ASN A 418 12.01 3.60 29.01
N GLN A 419 12.04 2.88 27.88
CA GLN A 419 12.68 1.57 27.75
C GLN A 419 12.15 0.53 28.75
N GLU A 420 10.84 0.61 29.03
CA GLU A 420 10.11 -0.34 29.84
C GLU A 420 9.38 -1.33 28.92
N PHE A 421 9.58 -2.61 29.15
CA PHE A 421 9.02 -3.68 28.33
C PHE A 421 8.26 -4.66 29.20
N TYR A 422 7.23 -5.28 28.63
CA TYR A 422 6.31 -6.12 29.37
C TYR A 422 6.13 -7.48 28.68
N CYS A 423 5.90 -8.51 29.48
CA CYS A 423 5.65 -9.86 29.00
C CYS A 423 4.23 -9.95 28.42
N PRO A 424 4.05 -10.34 27.16
CA PRO A 424 2.73 -10.52 26.58
C PRO A 424 1.93 -11.65 27.25
N LYS A 425 2.58 -12.63 27.87
CA LYS A 425 1.90 -13.80 28.48
C LYS A 425 1.30 -13.50 29.85
N CYS A 426 2.03 -12.80 30.71
CA CYS A 426 1.61 -12.52 32.09
C CYS A 426 1.37 -11.04 32.40
N GLY A 427 1.74 -10.11 31.52
CA GLY A 427 1.63 -8.66 31.75
C GLY A 427 2.69 -8.08 32.70
N GLY A 428 3.60 -8.92 33.22
CA GLY A 428 4.68 -8.50 34.12
C GLY A 428 5.79 -7.73 33.38
N ARG A 429 6.48 -6.82 34.09
CA ARG A 429 7.63 -6.09 33.55
C ARG A 429 8.77 -7.06 33.26
N LEU A 430 9.43 -6.87 32.12
CA LEU A 430 10.61 -7.65 31.75
C LEU A 430 11.88 -7.04 32.33
N SER A 431 12.79 -7.90 32.76
CA SER A 431 14.12 -7.53 33.26
C SER A 431 15.15 -7.67 32.14
N GLN A 432 16.01 -6.68 31.99
CA GLN A 432 17.11 -6.75 31.04
C GLN A 432 18.15 -7.76 31.52
N ILE A 433 18.64 -8.60 30.60
CA ILE A 433 19.72 -9.57 30.83
C ILE A 433 20.95 -9.09 30.01
N PRO A 434 21.49 -9.74 28.94
CA PRO A 434 22.46 -9.07 28.06
C PRO A 434 21.88 -7.91 27.25
N GLU A 435 22.74 -7.11 26.61
CA GLU A 435 22.34 -6.04 25.67
C GLU A 435 21.27 -6.53 24.69
N SER A 436 20.17 -5.77 24.58
CA SER A 436 18.99 -6.04 23.75
C SER A 436 18.15 -7.28 24.10
N LYS A 437 18.45 -8.03 25.17
CA LYS A 437 17.63 -9.18 25.60
C LYS A 437 16.90 -8.90 26.91
N TYR A 438 15.63 -9.29 26.95
CA TYR A 438 14.74 -9.08 28.08
C TYR A 438 14.08 -10.40 28.47
N LYS A 439 13.98 -10.66 29.77
CA LYS A 439 13.43 -11.89 30.33
C LYS A 439 12.33 -11.61 31.35
N CYS A 440 11.27 -12.40 31.31
CA CYS A 440 10.21 -12.40 32.28
C CYS A 440 10.58 -13.28 33.48
N SER A 441 10.45 -12.73 34.68
CA SER A 441 10.71 -13.49 35.92
C SER A 441 9.62 -14.51 36.25
N ASN A 442 8.40 -14.34 35.74
CA ASN A 442 7.25 -15.18 36.10
C ASN A 442 7.14 -16.46 35.26
N ASP A 443 7.41 -16.37 33.97
CA ASP A 443 7.16 -17.45 32.99
C ASP A 443 8.39 -17.79 32.14
N GLY A 444 9.53 -17.13 32.40
CA GLY A 444 10.76 -17.33 31.65
C GLY A 444 10.72 -16.86 30.20
N TYR A 445 9.67 -16.16 29.75
CA TYR A 445 9.58 -15.60 28.40
C TYR A 445 10.77 -14.68 28.11
N GLU A 446 11.42 -14.90 26.98
CA GLU A 446 12.56 -14.10 26.53
C GLU A 446 12.25 -13.43 25.19
N ILE A 447 12.69 -12.19 25.05
CA ILE A 447 12.52 -11.40 23.84
C ILE A 447 13.76 -10.57 23.56
N LYS A 448 14.11 -10.48 22.28
CA LYS A 448 15.17 -9.58 21.81
C LYS A 448 14.54 -8.30 21.28
N ILE A 449 14.93 -7.17 21.84
CA ILE A 449 14.45 -5.84 21.47
C ILE A 449 15.65 -5.01 21.03
N ASP A 450 15.74 -4.80 19.72
CA ASP A 450 16.76 -3.94 19.13
C ASP A 450 16.29 -2.48 19.09
N ILE A 451 16.76 -1.70 20.06
CA ILE A 451 16.51 -0.25 20.16
C ILE A 451 17.39 0.55 19.18
N THR A 452 18.48 -0.03 18.66
CA THR A 452 19.44 0.67 17.79
C THR A 452 18.98 0.75 16.33
N ASN A 453 18.18 -0.23 15.89
CA ASN A 453 17.63 -0.26 14.54
C ASN A 453 16.34 0.54 14.36
N SER A 454 15.77 1.13 15.41
CA SER A 454 14.56 1.97 15.32
C SER A 454 14.75 3.12 14.33
N SER A 455 13.73 3.40 13.48
CA SER A 455 13.85 4.33 12.36
C SER A 455 14.49 5.66 12.80
N ARG A 456 15.26 6.32 11.90
CA ARG A 456 15.99 7.59 12.16
C ARG A 456 15.15 8.66 12.90
N GLN A 457 13.82 8.63 12.76
CA GLN A 457 12.88 9.49 13.47
C GLN A 457 12.59 9.05 14.92
N TYR A 458 12.45 7.75 15.20
CA TYR A 458 12.37 7.19 16.56
C TYR A 458 13.65 7.41 17.34
N THR A 459 14.81 7.24 16.70
CA THR A 459 16.12 7.52 17.32
C THR A 459 16.23 8.98 17.77
N LYS A 460 15.57 9.93 17.08
CA LYS A 460 15.62 11.36 17.43
C LYS A 460 14.79 11.67 18.70
N ALA A 461 13.60 11.10 18.83
CA ALA A 461 12.77 11.23 20.03
C ALA A 461 13.39 10.51 21.25
N LEU A 462 13.93 9.31 21.07
CA LEU A 462 14.71 8.59 22.08
C LEU A 462 15.96 9.38 22.49
N LYS A 463 16.72 9.93 21.52
CA LYS A 463 17.89 10.79 21.81
C LYS A 463 17.52 12.05 22.59
N ILE A 464 16.37 12.68 22.31
CA ILE A 464 15.88 13.84 23.08
C ILE A 464 15.48 13.44 24.51
N CYS A 465 14.77 12.33 24.69
CA CYS A 465 14.40 11.84 26.02
C CYS A 465 15.63 11.45 26.87
N ILE A 466 16.61 10.78 26.25
CA ILE A 466 17.89 10.43 26.89
C ILE A 466 18.67 11.69 27.27
N LYS A 467 18.67 12.73 26.41
CA LYS A 467 19.35 14.00 26.67
C LYS A 467 18.72 14.77 27.83
N ASN A 468 17.38 14.74 27.93
CA ASN A 468 16.63 15.41 29.00
C ASN A 468 16.72 14.67 30.35
N LYS A 469 16.85 13.33 30.37
CA LYS A 469 17.11 12.58 31.61
C LYS A 469 18.50 12.86 32.20
N LYS A 470 19.49 13.23 31.38
CA LYS A 470 20.81 13.68 31.86
C LYS A 470 20.80 15.10 32.46
N SER A 471 19.71 15.86 32.31
CA SER A 471 19.60 17.25 32.78
C SER A 471 19.01 17.38 34.19
N PHE A 472 18.57 16.27 34.79
CA PHE A 472 17.97 16.20 36.13
C PHE A 472 18.80 15.31 37.09
N GLY A 473 20.07 15.08 36.76
CA GLY A 473 21.04 14.42 37.63
C GLY A 473 21.82 15.43 38.45
#